data_AF-H3ZQ57-F1
#
_entry.id   AF-H3ZQ57-F1
#
_cell.length_a   1.000
_cell.length_b   1.000
_cell.length_c   1.000
_cell.angle_alpha   90.00
_cell.angle_beta   90.00
_cell.angle_gamma   90.00
#
_symmetry.space_group_name_H-M   'P 1'
#
loop_
_entity.id
_entity.type
_entity.pdbx_description
1 polymer ?
#
loop_
_entity_poly.entity_id
_entity_poly.type
_entity_poly.pdbx_seq_one_letter_code
_entity_poly.pdbx_strand_id
1 'polypeptide(L)'
;MKTSRMILALLFLLLLTLAISISHEYRSCEWKYKDASLVGVWSGKVTILKDDTLLVLNITNGKVLKEFQAQRGYFFWKTRFQ
;
A
#
# COMPACT_ATOMS: atom_id res chain seq x y z
N MET A 1 28.18 -36.39 -23.30
CA MET A 1 26.95 -35.60 -23.02
C MET A 1 26.75 -35.36 -21.52
N LYS A 2 27.71 -34.73 -20.81
CA LYS A 2 27.59 -34.42 -19.36
C LYS A 2 27.64 -32.91 -19.05
N THR A 3 28.35 -32.14 -19.87
CA THR A 3 28.53 -30.68 -19.75
C THR A 3 27.24 -29.88 -19.95
N SER A 4 26.36 -30.31 -20.86
CA SER A 4 25.10 -29.62 -21.16
C SER A 4 24.12 -29.58 -19.97
N ARG A 5 24.08 -30.64 -19.15
CA ARG A 5 23.18 -30.69 -17.97
C ARG A 5 23.66 -29.78 -16.84
N MET A 6 24.96 -29.60 -16.69
CA MET A 6 25.54 -28.68 -15.69
C MET A 6 25.31 -27.22 -16.04
N ILE A 7 25.44 -26.86 -17.33
CA ILE A 7 25.19 -25.48 -17.79
C ILE A 7 23.73 -25.09 -17.58
N LEU A 8 22.79 -26.00 -17.85
CA LEU A 8 21.37 -25.76 -17.65
C LEU A 8 21.02 -25.55 -16.17
N ALA A 9 21.60 -26.35 -15.28
CA ALA A 9 21.42 -26.19 -13.84
C ALA A 9 21.98 -24.85 -13.33
N LEU A 10 23.13 -24.43 -13.86
CA LEU A 10 23.75 -23.15 -13.51
C LEU A 10 22.89 -21.96 -13.96
N LEU A 11 22.36 -22.00 -15.18
CA LEU A 11 21.45 -20.97 -15.70
C LEU A 11 20.15 -20.90 -14.91
N PHE A 12 19.60 -22.05 -14.53
CA PHE A 12 18.39 -22.11 -13.71
C PHE A 12 18.61 -21.52 -12.32
N LEU A 13 19.75 -21.83 -11.69
CA LEU A 13 20.12 -21.27 -10.39
C LEU A 13 20.29 -19.73 -10.47
N LEU A 14 20.89 -19.24 -11.55
CA LEU A 14 21.15 -17.81 -11.77
C LEU A 14 19.86 -17.02 -12.04
N LEU A 15 18.89 -17.64 -12.74
CA LEU A 15 17.55 -17.07 -12.91
C LEU A 15 16.78 -17.04 -11.59
N LEU A 16 16.94 -18.07 -10.74
CA LEU A 16 16.26 -18.13 -9.44
C LEU A 16 16.75 -17.03 -8.50
N THR A 17 18.06 -16.76 -8.45
CA THR A 17 18.63 -15.71 -7.61
C THR A 17 18.27 -14.32 -8.12
N LEU A 18 18.16 -14.12 -9.44
CA LEU A 18 17.71 -12.86 -10.03
C LEU A 18 16.22 -12.57 -9.78
N ALA A 19 15.37 -13.60 -9.71
CA ALA A 19 13.96 -13.44 -9.38
C ALA A 19 13.75 -13.02 -7.92
N ILE A 20 14.62 -13.47 -7.00
CA ILE A 20 14.55 -13.12 -5.57
C ILE A 20 14.95 -11.66 -5.33
N SER A 21 15.89 -11.11 -6.10
CA SER A 21 16.35 -9.72 -5.94
C SER A 21 15.41 -8.65 -6.50
N ILE A 22 14.38 -9.02 -7.27
CA ILE A 22 13.34 -8.10 -7.77
C ILE A 22 12.22 -7.90 -6.73
N SER A 23 12.20 -8.69 -5.65
CA SER A 23 11.24 -8.56 -4.56
C SER A 23 11.60 -7.37 -3.65
N HIS A 24 10.93 -6.25 -3.93
CA HIS A 24 10.54 -5.21 -2.97
C HIS A 24 11.61 -4.23 -2.48
N GLU A 25 11.92 -3.24 -3.33
CA GLU A 25 11.95 -1.87 -2.82
C GLU A 25 10.51 -1.44 -2.49
N TYR A 26 9.97 -1.87 -1.35
CA TYR A 26 8.85 -1.17 -0.73
C TYR A 26 9.41 0.19 -0.30
N ARG A 27 9.37 1.19 -1.19
CA ARG A 27 9.60 2.57 -0.78
C ARG A 27 8.59 2.83 0.34
N SER A 28 9.10 2.98 1.55
CA SER A 28 8.36 3.52 2.68
C SER A 28 7.88 4.90 2.26
N CYS A 29 6.67 4.99 1.72
CA CYS A 29 6.00 6.25 1.52
C CYS A 29 5.76 6.80 2.92
N GLU A 30 6.62 7.70 3.38
CA GLU A 30 6.43 8.38 4.65
C GLU A 30 5.29 9.39 4.46
N TRP A 31 4.09 9.02 4.93
CA TRP A 31 2.90 9.87 4.82
C TRP A 31 2.98 11.00 5.84
N LYS A 32 3.29 12.23 5.41
CA LYS A 32 3.29 13.43 6.25
C LYS A 32 1.98 14.22 6.12
N TYR A 33 0.85 13.65 6.53
CA TYR A 33 -0.32 14.46 6.89
C TYR A 33 -0.27 14.72 8.39
N LYS A 34 0.39 15.82 8.76
CA LYS A 34 0.32 16.37 10.12
C LYS A 34 -1.15 16.69 10.37
N ASP A 35 -1.70 16.16 11.46
CA ASP A 35 -3.08 16.38 11.91
C ASP A 35 -4.19 15.66 11.11
N ALA A 36 -3.87 14.55 10.42
CA ALA A 36 -4.88 13.68 9.83
C ALA A 36 -4.83 12.26 10.43
N SER A 37 -6.01 11.66 10.61
CA SER A 37 -6.15 10.26 11.05
C SER A 37 -6.44 9.35 9.87
N LEU A 38 -5.68 8.26 9.74
CA LEU A 38 -5.94 7.24 8.74
C LEU A 38 -7.24 6.50 9.05
N VAL A 39 -8.15 6.44 8.09
CA VAL A 39 -9.44 5.74 8.22
C VAL A 39 -9.41 4.41 7.48
N GLY A 40 -8.77 4.33 6.31
CA GLY A 40 -8.67 3.08 5.56
C GLY A 40 -7.87 3.19 4.26
N VAL A 41 -7.46 2.04 3.72
CA VAL A 41 -6.67 1.92 2.49
C VAL A 41 -7.28 0.85 1.60
N TRP A 42 -7.50 1.13 0.32
CA TRP A 42 -7.99 0.13 -0.64
C TRP A 42 -7.68 0.54 -2.09
N SER A 43 -7.40 -0.44 -2.96
CA SER A 43 -7.33 -0.27 -4.42
C SER A 43 -6.61 1.01 -4.91
N GLY A 44 -5.42 1.29 -4.37
CA GLY A 44 -4.64 2.48 -4.75
C GLY A 44 -5.16 3.80 -4.18
N LYS A 45 -6.05 3.75 -3.18
CA LYS A 45 -6.65 4.91 -2.51
C LYS A 45 -6.43 4.81 -1.01
N VAL A 46 -6.35 5.96 -0.37
CA VAL A 46 -6.31 6.09 1.08
C VAL A 46 -7.38 7.08 1.51
N THR A 47 -8.04 6.79 2.62
CA THR A 47 -8.98 7.71 3.26
C THR A 47 -8.42 8.20 4.56
N ILE A 48 -8.38 9.52 4.70
CA ILE A 48 -7.97 10.20 5.92
C ILE A 48 -9.09 11.10 6.42
N LEU A 49 -9.17 11.29 7.73
CA LEU A 49 -9.99 12.30 8.37
C LEU A 49 -9.08 13.45 8.78
N LYS A 50 -9.36 14.65 8.28
CA LYS A 50 -8.65 15.88 8.62
C LYS A 50 -9.68 16.98 8.83
N ASP A 51 -9.64 17.68 9.97
CA ASP A 51 -10.52 18.83 10.26
C ASP A 51 -12.01 18.53 9.97
N ASP A 52 -12.55 17.44 10.54
CA ASP A 52 -13.93 16.95 10.33
C ASP A 52 -14.28 16.67 8.84
N THR A 53 -13.27 16.47 8.00
CA THR A 53 -13.42 16.21 6.57
C THR A 53 -12.76 14.89 6.19
N LEU A 54 -13.53 13.99 5.58
CA LEU A 54 -13.03 12.75 4.99
C LEU A 54 -12.49 13.03 3.59
N LEU A 55 -11.19 12.78 3.41
CA LEU A 55 -10.51 12.93 2.13
C LEU A 55 -10.16 11.55 1.59
N VAL A 56 -10.57 11.27 0.35
CA VAL A 56 -10.11 10.11 -0.41
C VAL A 56 -8.98 10.57 -1.31
N LEU A 57 -7.78 10.06 -1.08
CA LEU A 57 -6.58 10.40 -1.83
C LEU A 57 -6.14 9.24 -2.71
N ASN A 58 -5.43 9.54 -3.79
CA ASN A 58 -4.67 8.55 -4.53
C ASN A 58 -3.38 8.21 -3.75
N ILE A 59 -3.13 6.91 -3.52
CA ILE A 59 -2.01 6.45 -2.70
C ILE A 59 -0.64 6.77 -3.31
N THR A 60 -0.55 6.87 -4.63
CA THR A 60 0.71 7.03 -5.36
C THR A 60 1.22 8.47 -5.33
N ASN A 61 0.33 9.46 -5.34
CA ASN A 61 0.69 10.87 -5.46
C ASN A 61 0.05 11.80 -4.41
N GLY A 62 -0.77 11.27 -3.50
CA GLY A 62 -1.44 12.05 -2.45
C GLY A 62 -2.53 13.01 -2.95
N LYS A 63 -2.89 12.98 -4.24
CA LYS A 63 -3.91 13.89 -4.79
C LYS A 63 -5.29 13.56 -4.22
N VAL A 64 -6.01 14.58 -3.76
CA VAL A 64 -7.41 14.46 -3.37
C VAL A 64 -8.25 14.07 -4.59
N LEU A 65 -8.94 12.94 -4.48
CA LEU A 65 -9.89 12.44 -5.47
C LEU A 65 -11.32 12.82 -5.10
N LYS A 66 -11.66 12.76 -3.80
CA LYS A 66 -12.97 13.13 -3.27
C LYS A 66 -12.84 13.69 -1.85
N GLU A 67 -13.80 14.52 -1.49
CA GLU A 67 -13.92 15.16 -0.19
C GLU A 67 -15.37 15.02 0.31
N PHE A 68 -15.52 14.69 1.59
CA PHE A 68 -16.81 14.58 2.26
C PHE A 68 -16.74 15.27 3.61
N GLN A 69 -17.71 16.14 3.90
CA GLN A 69 -17.88 16.68 5.24
C GLN A 69 -18.32 15.55 6.18
N ALA A 70 -17.47 15.20 7.13
CA ALA A 70 -17.75 14.16 8.10
C ALA A 70 -18.59 14.75 9.23
N GLN A 71 -19.91 14.68 9.10
CA GLN A 71 -20.77 14.96 10.24
C GLN A 71 -20.48 13.93 11.34
N ARG A 72 -20.25 14.38 12.57
CA ARG A 72 -19.82 13.59 13.75
C ARG A 72 -20.64 12.30 14.04
N GLY A 73 -21.78 12.10 13.37
CA GLY A 73 -22.65 10.93 13.54
C GLY A 73 -22.15 9.61 12.91
N TYR A 74 -21.20 9.61 11.98
CA TYR A 74 -20.83 8.38 11.25
C TYR A 74 -19.82 7.46 11.95
N PHE A 75 -19.19 7.90 13.06
CA PHE A 75 -18.16 7.10 13.75
C PHE A 75 -18.70 6.21 14.89
N PHE A 76 -20.00 6.23 15.20
CA PHE A 76 -20.56 5.53 16.37
C PHE A 76 -20.97 4.06 16.14
N TRP A 77 -20.68 3.44 14.99
CA TRP A 77 -21.21 2.09 14.70
C TRP A 77 -20.26 0.92 14.98
N LYS A 78 -19.06 1.15 15.54
CA LYS A 78 -18.07 0.07 15.76
C LYS A 78 -17.56 -0.09 17.19
N THR A 79 -18.41 0.15 18.19
CA THR A 79 -18.11 -0.19 19.61
C THR A 79 -19.15 -1.07 20.29
N ARG A 80 -20.09 -1.67 19.56
CA ARG A 80 -21.17 -2.49 20.17
C ARG A 80 -21.07 -4.00 19.90
N PHE A 81 -19.85 -4.54 19.85
CA PHE A 81 -19.59 -5.98 19.97
C PHE A 81 -18.30 -6.19 20.76
N GLN A 82 -18.42 -6.11 22.08
CA GLN A 82 -17.58 -6.82 23.04
C GLN A 82 -18.47 -7.81 23.77
#